data_AF-A0A7H0HPN4-F1
#
_entry.id   AF-A0A7H0HPN4-F1
#
_cell.length_a   1.000
_cell.length_b   1.000
_cell.length_c   1.000
_cell.angle_alpha   90.00
_cell.angle_beta   90.00
_cell.angle_gamma   90.00
#
_symmetry.space_group_name_H-M   'P 1'
#
loop_
_entity.id
_entity.type
_entity.pdbx_description
1 polymer ?
#
loop_
_entity_poly.entity_id
_entity_poly.type
_entity_poly.pdbx_seq_one_letter_code
_entity_poly.pdbx_strand_id
1 'polypeptide(L)'
;MEVSLDRVRSSTLSTSMRRKYSLLAAQATREAVKLQVMPSWKGCMRLAFLVSEYGRHPGSDVQEVLHPDQVAEDALRAIGKSPEEAARVADNWPSRPIDEIAELRRVKNIVHALSAMRPHVLDPKVRATISRWLDICETLP
;
A
#
# COMPACT_ATOMS: atom_id res chain seq x y z
N MET A 1 -9.11 15.23 -6.45
CA MET A 1 -8.51 14.76 -7.72
C MET A 1 -8.23 13.26 -7.60
N GLU A 2 -9.23 12.42 -7.88
CA GLU A 2 -9.04 10.99 -8.10
C GLU A 2 -8.38 10.82 -9.47
N VAL A 3 -7.04 10.79 -9.53
CA VAL A 3 -6.38 10.12 -10.66
C VAL A 3 -6.75 8.64 -10.55
N SER A 4 -7.86 8.28 -11.18
CA SER A 4 -8.45 6.95 -11.09
C SER A 4 -7.46 5.90 -11.57
N LEU A 5 -7.34 4.81 -10.81
CA LEU A 5 -6.59 3.61 -11.20
C LEU A 5 -7.12 3.02 -12.51
N ASP A 6 -8.28 3.46 -13.01
CA ASP A 6 -8.90 3.01 -14.26
C ASP A 6 -7.97 3.10 -15.47
N ARG A 7 -7.15 4.16 -15.58
CA ARG A 7 -6.20 4.27 -16.68
C ARG A 7 -5.02 3.30 -16.54
N VAL A 8 -4.65 2.95 -15.31
CA VAL A 8 -3.60 1.94 -15.08
C VAL A 8 -4.14 0.54 -15.37
N ARG A 9 -5.41 0.28 -15.00
CA ARG A 9 -6.13 -0.97 -15.21
C ARG A 9 -6.54 -1.23 -16.66
N SER A 10 -6.56 -0.20 -17.49
CA SER A 10 -7.04 -0.29 -18.86
C SER A 10 -6.16 -1.21 -19.72
N SER A 11 -6.74 -2.32 -20.17
CA SER A 11 -6.12 -3.28 -21.08
C SER A 11 -5.98 -2.75 -22.51
N THR A 12 -6.74 -1.71 -22.88
CA THR A 12 -6.72 -1.12 -24.23
C THR A 12 -5.55 -0.15 -24.44
N LEU A 13 -4.88 0.27 -23.37
CA LEU A 13 -3.70 1.13 -23.46
C LEU A 13 -2.44 0.33 -23.79
N SER A 14 -1.46 0.98 -24.42
CA SER A 14 -0.13 0.40 -24.57
C SER A 14 0.62 0.39 -23.23
N THR A 15 1.63 -0.48 -23.10
CA THR A 15 2.50 -0.53 -21.91
C THR A 15 3.19 0.80 -21.64
N SER A 16 3.62 1.52 -22.69
CA SER A 16 4.21 2.86 -22.57
C SER A 16 3.24 3.88 -21.97
N MET A 17 1.95 3.83 -22.37
CA MET A 17 0.94 4.72 -21.80
C MET A 17 0.64 4.38 -20.34
N ARG A 18 0.47 3.09 -20.01
CA ARG A 18 0.31 2.66 -18.61
C ARG A 18 1.47 3.13 -17.74
N ARG A 19 2.72 2.96 -18.23
CA ARG A 19 3.92 3.45 -17.55
C ARG A 19 3.86 4.94 -17.25
N LYS A 20 3.53 5.77 -18.26
CA LYS A 20 3.42 7.24 -18.08
C LYS A 20 2.34 7.61 -17.06
N TYR A 21 1.18 6.95 -17.11
CA TYR A 21 0.11 7.18 -16.13
C TYR A 21 0.53 6.77 -14.72
N SER A 22 1.21 5.63 -14.57
CA SER A 22 1.71 5.18 -13.27
C SER A 22 2.75 6.14 -12.69
N LEU A 23 3.69 6.63 -13.51
CA LEU A 23 4.67 7.64 -13.09
C LEU A 23 3.98 8.93 -12.62
N LEU A 24 3.03 9.44 -13.39
CA LEU A 24 2.28 10.65 -13.03
C LEU A 24 1.46 10.46 -11.75
N ALA A 25 0.77 9.32 -11.61
CA ALA A 25 -0.01 9.01 -10.42
C ALA A 25 0.87 8.87 -9.16
N ALA A 26 2.06 8.26 -9.30
CA ALA A 26 3.04 8.16 -8.24
C ALA A 26 3.55 9.54 -7.81
N GLN A 27 3.94 10.38 -8.77
CA GLN A 27 4.41 11.74 -8.50
C GLN A 27 3.33 12.59 -7.83
N ALA A 28 2.10 12.58 -8.37
CA ALA A 28 0.97 13.31 -7.79
C ALA A 28 0.67 12.84 -6.35
N THR A 29 0.78 11.54 -6.07
CA THR A 29 0.59 10.99 -4.73
C THR A 29 1.67 11.48 -3.76
N ARG A 30 2.94 11.46 -4.18
CA ARG A 30 4.07 11.95 -3.36
C ARG A 30 3.95 13.44 -3.08
N GLU A 31 3.63 14.26 -4.08
CA GLU A 31 3.42 15.70 -3.89
C GLU A 31 2.21 15.97 -3.00
N ALA A 32 1.12 15.22 -3.12
CA ALA A 32 -0.03 15.36 -2.24
C ALA A 32 0.31 15.06 -0.76
N VAL A 33 1.15 14.05 -0.51
CA VAL A 33 1.66 13.76 0.85
C VAL A 33 2.57 14.88 1.34
N LYS A 34 3.50 15.34 0.50
CA LYS A 34 4.45 16.42 0.83
C LYS A 34 3.74 17.74 1.15
N LEU A 35 2.71 18.08 0.40
CA LEU A 35 1.87 19.27 0.61
C LEU A 35 0.84 19.09 1.73
N GLN A 36 0.84 17.95 2.43
CA GLN A 36 -0.07 17.62 3.53
C GLN A 36 -1.57 17.64 3.17
N VAL A 37 -1.91 17.64 1.87
CA VAL A 37 -3.28 17.49 1.38
C VAL A 37 -3.74 16.03 1.39
N MET A 38 -2.80 15.10 1.55
CA MET A 38 -3.05 13.67 1.75
C MET A 38 -2.23 13.17 2.94
N PRO A 39 -2.82 12.46 3.91
CA PRO A 39 -2.04 11.87 4.98
C PRO A 39 -1.12 10.76 4.44
N SER A 40 0.06 10.63 5.03
CA SER A 40 1.11 9.70 4.58
C SER A 40 0.63 8.26 4.41
N TRP A 41 -0.17 7.75 5.37
CA TRP A 41 -0.72 6.39 5.32
C TRP A 41 -1.58 6.14 4.08
N LYS A 42 -2.39 7.13 3.67
CA LYS A 42 -3.23 7.05 2.47
C LYS A 42 -2.39 7.11 1.19
N GLY A 43 -1.31 7.90 1.21
CA GLY A 43 -0.32 7.93 0.14
C GLY A 43 0.35 6.57 -0.06
N CYS A 44 0.82 5.95 1.03
CA CYS A 44 1.45 4.63 0.99
C CYS A 44 0.52 3.56 0.42
N MET A 45 -0.74 3.51 0.88
CA MET A 45 -1.75 2.61 0.33
C MET A 45 -1.93 2.80 -1.18
N ARG A 46 -2.05 4.05 -1.63
CA ARG A 46 -2.26 4.37 -3.04
C ARG A 46 -1.07 3.95 -3.90
N LEU A 47 0.16 4.15 -3.42
CA LEU A 47 1.37 3.69 -4.10
C LEU A 47 1.44 2.17 -4.16
N ALA A 48 1.08 1.46 -3.07
CA ALA A 48 1.07 0.01 -3.04
C ALA A 48 0.06 -0.60 -4.03
N PHE A 49 -1.15 -0.03 -4.11
CA PHE A 49 -2.11 -0.42 -5.15
C PHE A 49 -1.59 -0.13 -6.55
N LEU A 50 -0.93 1.00 -6.76
CA LEU A 50 -0.39 1.36 -8.07
C LEU A 50 0.70 0.37 -8.53
N VAL A 51 1.56 -0.09 -7.62
CA VAL A 51 2.54 -1.15 -7.88
C VAL A 51 1.82 -2.44 -8.31
N SER A 52 0.83 -2.88 -7.52
CA SER A 52 0.09 -4.11 -7.82
C SER A 52 -0.62 -4.04 -9.18
N GLU A 53 -1.34 -2.96 -9.45
CA GLU A 53 -2.11 -2.83 -10.70
C GLU A 53 -1.21 -2.74 -11.92
N TYR A 54 -0.13 -1.94 -11.87
CA TYR A 54 0.80 -1.86 -12.98
C TYR A 54 1.54 -3.18 -13.20
N GLY A 55 1.95 -3.84 -12.11
CA GLY A 55 2.70 -5.10 -12.14
C GLY A 55 1.92 -6.32 -12.64
N ARG A 56 0.59 -6.26 -12.67
CA ARG A 56 -0.26 -7.33 -13.24
C ARG A 56 -0.20 -7.43 -14.76
N HIS A 57 0.30 -6.41 -15.45
CA HIS A 57 0.30 -6.39 -16.92
C HIS A 57 1.60 -6.97 -17.51
N PRO A 58 1.52 -7.80 -18.58
CA PRO A 58 2.70 -8.31 -19.27
C PRO A 58 3.61 -7.19 -19.78
N GLY A 59 4.93 -7.36 -19.57
CA GLY A 59 5.95 -6.38 -19.98
C GLY A 59 6.02 -5.13 -19.10
N SER A 60 5.29 -5.08 -17.99
CA SER A 60 5.44 -4.00 -17.00
C SER A 60 6.75 -4.14 -16.23
N ASP A 61 7.64 -3.16 -16.36
CA ASP A 61 8.77 -2.99 -15.45
C ASP A 61 8.37 -2.10 -14.28
N VAL A 62 7.87 -2.73 -13.24
CA VAL A 62 7.45 -2.05 -12.00
C VAL A 62 8.63 -1.35 -11.33
N GLN A 63 9.83 -1.94 -11.37
CA GLN A 63 11.01 -1.41 -10.68
C GLN A 63 11.38 -0.03 -11.22
N GLU A 64 11.23 0.18 -12.53
CA GLU A 64 11.48 1.47 -13.17
C GLU A 64 10.45 2.56 -12.85
N VAL A 65 9.26 2.19 -12.37
CA VAL A 65 8.14 3.12 -12.12
C VAL A 65 8.00 3.42 -10.63
N LEU A 66 8.01 2.36 -9.82
CA LEU A 66 7.81 2.36 -8.38
C LEU A 66 8.59 1.18 -7.80
N HIS A 67 9.72 1.45 -7.16
CA HIS A 67 10.51 0.45 -6.46
C HIS A 67 9.66 -0.23 -5.36
N PRO A 68 9.17 -1.48 -5.54
CA PRO A 68 8.20 -2.11 -4.65
C PRO A 68 8.71 -2.26 -3.24
N ASP A 69 10.01 -2.55 -3.08
CA ASP A 69 10.63 -2.68 -1.76
C ASP A 69 10.53 -1.35 -0.98
N GLN A 70 10.87 -0.22 -1.61
CA GLN A 70 10.77 1.10 -0.98
C GLN A 70 9.32 1.45 -0.63
N VAL A 71 8.36 1.15 -1.53
CA VAL A 71 6.93 1.39 -1.26
C VAL A 71 6.44 0.52 -0.10
N ALA A 72 6.88 -0.73 -0.02
CA ALA A 72 6.56 -1.63 1.09
C ALA A 72 7.14 -1.11 2.41
N GLU A 73 8.41 -0.72 2.43
CA GLU A 73 9.07 -0.19 3.61
C GLU A 73 8.41 1.09 4.12
N ASP A 74 8.07 2.01 3.23
CA ASP A 74 7.40 3.26 3.60
C ASP A 74 6.00 2.98 4.18
N ALA A 75 5.26 2.04 3.59
CA ALA A 75 3.97 1.61 4.10
C ALA A 75 4.08 0.92 5.47
N LEU A 76 5.06 0.04 5.65
CA LEU A 76 5.34 -0.62 6.93
C LEU A 76 5.75 0.39 8.00
N ARG A 77 6.57 1.39 7.64
CA ARG A 77 6.95 2.50 8.55
C ARG A 77 5.74 3.35 8.94
N ALA A 78 4.80 3.56 8.02
CA ALA A 78 3.57 4.31 8.27
C ALA A 78 2.60 3.60 9.24
N ILE A 79 2.69 2.28 9.42
CA ILE A 79 1.92 1.56 10.44
C ILE A 79 2.39 1.95 11.86
N GLY A 80 3.69 2.20 12.04
CA GLY A 80 4.24 2.71 13.31
C GLY A 80 4.15 1.75 14.50
N LYS A 81 3.76 0.50 14.28
CA LYS A 81 3.66 -0.58 15.28
C LYS A 81 4.23 -1.86 14.72
N SER A 82 4.52 -2.82 15.59
CA SER A 82 4.80 -4.21 15.20
C SER A 82 3.50 -5.01 15.03
N PRO A 83 3.52 -6.14 14.29
CA PRO A 83 2.39 -7.07 14.24
C PRO A 83 1.93 -7.51 15.64
N GLU A 84 2.88 -7.81 16.54
CA GLU A 84 2.58 -8.28 17.89
C GLU A 84 1.87 -7.21 18.73
N GLU A 85 2.25 -5.94 18.59
CA GLU A 85 1.56 -4.83 19.23
C GLU A 85 0.14 -4.65 18.68
N ALA A 86 -0.02 -4.66 17.35
CA ALA A 86 -1.33 -4.53 16.73
C ALA A 86 -2.28 -5.67 17.12
N ALA A 87 -1.78 -6.92 17.14
CA ALA A 87 -2.56 -8.09 17.52
C ALA A 87 -3.06 -8.00 18.98
N ARG A 88 -2.21 -7.55 19.91
CA ARG A 88 -2.60 -7.35 21.32
C ARG A 88 -3.67 -6.28 21.49
N VAL A 89 -3.65 -5.23 20.68
CA VAL A 89 -4.66 -4.16 20.73
C VAL A 89 -5.96 -4.59 20.04
N ALA A 90 -5.86 -5.43 19.01
CA ALA A 90 -6.99 -5.98 18.29
C ALA A 90 -7.82 -6.97 19.13
N ASP A 91 -7.17 -7.69 20.06
CA ASP A 91 -7.87 -8.52 21.04
C ASP A 91 -8.78 -7.64 21.92
N ASN A 92 -10.10 -7.81 21.75
CA ASN A 92 -11.15 -6.95 22.30
C ASN A 92 -11.25 -5.52 21.71
N TRP A 93 -10.94 -5.34 20.42
CA TRP A 93 -11.16 -4.06 19.74
C TRP A 93 -12.57 -3.46 19.89
N PRO A 94 -13.69 -4.22 19.98
CA PRO A 94 -15.02 -3.61 20.08
C PRO A 94 -15.23 -2.78 21.36
N SER A 95 -14.45 -3.06 22.41
CA SER A 95 -14.51 -2.34 23.69
C SER A 95 -13.54 -1.15 23.77
N ARG A 96 -12.78 -0.87 22.71
CA ARG A 96 -11.76 0.18 22.68
C ARG A 96 -12.35 1.56 22.31
N PRO A 97 -11.67 2.66 22.65
CA PRO A 97 -12.03 3.98 22.15
C PRO A 97 -12.06 4.04 20.63
N ILE A 98 -12.95 4.87 20.06
CA ILE A 98 -13.14 4.98 18.61
C ILE A 98 -11.87 5.33 17.85
N ASP A 99 -10.99 6.14 18.45
CA ASP A 99 -9.72 6.55 17.83
C ASP A 99 -8.74 5.38 17.69
N GLU A 100 -8.72 4.45 18.65
CA GLU A 100 -7.92 3.22 18.58
C GLU A 100 -8.48 2.27 17.52
N ILE A 101 -9.80 2.14 17.45
CA ILE A 101 -10.46 1.35 16.39
C ILE A 101 -10.12 1.93 15.01
N ALA A 102 -10.17 3.26 14.86
CA ALA A 102 -9.81 3.94 13.62
C ALA A 102 -8.32 3.74 13.26
N GLU A 103 -7.43 3.72 14.25
CA GLU A 103 -6.03 3.38 14.05
C GLU A 103 -5.87 1.94 13.53
N LEU A 104 -6.47 0.96 14.19
CA LEU A 104 -6.41 -0.44 13.75
C LEU A 104 -6.98 -0.65 12.34
N ARG A 105 -8.07 0.04 11.99
CA ARG A 105 -8.61 0.04 10.62
C ARG A 105 -7.63 0.62 9.61
N ARG A 106 -6.90 1.68 9.96
CA ARG A 106 -5.83 2.20 9.10
C ARG A 106 -4.73 1.17 8.89
N VAL A 107 -4.32 0.47 9.95
CA VAL A 107 -3.36 -0.64 9.84
C VAL A 107 -3.87 -1.72 8.88
N LYS A 108 -5.09 -2.21 9.08
CA LYS A 108 -5.70 -3.23 8.20
C LYS A 108 -5.73 -2.79 6.74
N ASN A 109 -6.11 -1.55 6.48
CA ASN A 109 -6.16 -0.98 5.14
C ASN A 109 -4.77 -0.93 4.47
N ILE A 110 -3.71 -0.60 5.22
CA ILE A 110 -2.33 -0.65 4.71
C ILE A 110 -1.93 -2.10 4.42
N VAL A 111 -2.22 -3.02 5.34
CA VAL A 111 -1.88 -4.46 5.19
C VAL A 111 -2.58 -5.07 3.97
N HIS A 112 -3.85 -4.74 3.70
CA HIS A 112 -4.53 -5.16 2.48
C HIS A 112 -3.83 -4.64 1.21
N ALA A 113 -3.39 -3.39 1.20
CA ALA A 113 -2.65 -2.83 0.07
C ALA A 113 -1.29 -3.53 -0.12
N LEU A 114 -0.58 -3.82 0.98
CA LEU A 114 0.66 -4.58 0.98
C LEU A 114 0.47 -6.02 0.48
N SER A 115 -0.65 -6.67 0.82
CA SER A 115 -1.00 -8.01 0.32
C SER A 115 -0.99 -8.07 -1.21
N ALA A 116 -1.66 -7.10 -1.84
CA ALA A 116 -1.75 -7.01 -3.29
C ALA A 116 -0.40 -6.74 -3.97
N MET A 117 0.50 -6.03 -3.28
CA MET A 117 1.83 -5.67 -3.78
C MET A 117 2.89 -6.75 -3.53
N ARG A 118 2.71 -7.61 -2.51
CA ARG A 118 3.69 -8.61 -2.05
C ARG A 118 4.37 -9.44 -3.16
N PRO A 119 3.67 -9.88 -4.24
CA PRO A 119 4.32 -10.62 -5.32
C PRO A 119 5.41 -9.84 -6.08
N HIS A 120 5.41 -8.51 -6.00
CA HIS A 120 6.36 -7.63 -6.69
C HIS A 120 7.55 -7.20 -5.82
N VAL A 121 7.52 -7.53 -4.52
CA VAL A 121 8.60 -7.20 -3.58
C VAL A 121 9.74 -8.21 -3.76
N LEU A 122 10.96 -7.71 -3.92
CA LEU A 122 12.16 -8.51 -4.17
C LEU A 122 12.88 -8.85 -2.87
N ASP A 123 12.93 -7.91 -1.91
CA ASP A 123 13.60 -8.15 -0.63
C ASP A 123 12.88 -9.26 0.19
N PRO A 124 13.55 -10.39 0.48
CA PRO A 124 12.97 -11.47 1.27
C PRO A 124 12.55 -11.05 2.69
N LYS A 125 13.29 -10.13 3.32
CA LYS A 125 12.99 -9.63 4.68
C LYS A 125 11.72 -8.79 4.67
N VAL A 126 11.58 -7.89 3.69
CA VAL A 126 10.37 -7.07 3.53
C VAL A 126 9.17 -7.97 3.26
N ARG A 127 9.29 -8.97 2.38
CA ARG A 127 8.23 -9.97 2.15
C ARG A 127 7.86 -10.74 3.40
N ALA A 128 8.83 -11.16 4.21
CA ALA A 128 8.57 -11.88 5.46
C ALA A 128 7.81 -11.01 6.46
N THR A 129 8.17 -9.72 6.58
CA THR A 129 7.44 -8.76 7.41
C THR A 129 6.01 -8.56 6.93
N ILE A 130 5.78 -8.44 5.61
CA ILE A 130 4.43 -8.39 5.06
C ILE A 130 3.66 -9.66 5.43
N SER A 131 4.25 -10.85 5.28
CA SER A 131 3.59 -12.11 5.66
C SER A 131 3.11 -12.11 7.12
N ARG A 132 3.97 -11.67 8.07
CA ARG A 132 3.60 -11.58 9.49
C ARG A 132 2.41 -10.65 9.74
N TRP A 133 2.32 -9.56 8.97
CA TRP A 133 1.14 -8.68 9.02
C TRP A 133 -0.11 -9.33 8.45
N LEU A 134 0.03 -10.11 7.38
CA LEU A 134 -1.09 -10.84 6.78
C LEU A 134 -1.67 -11.89 7.74
N ASP A 135 -0.82 -12.54 8.54
CA ASP A 135 -1.24 -13.55 9.53
C ASP A 135 -2.22 -13.00 10.58
N ILE A 136 -2.16 -11.70 10.88
CA ILE A 136 -3.04 -11.04 11.85
C ILE A 136 -4.10 -10.14 11.19
N CYS A 137 -4.11 -10.00 9.86
CA CYS A 137 -4.94 -9.01 9.18
C CYS A 137 -6.44 -9.23 9.42
N GLU A 138 -6.87 -10.48 9.51
CA GLU A 138 -8.28 -10.85 9.73
C GLU A 138 -8.75 -10.61 11.17
N THR A 139 -7.83 -10.48 12.13
CA THR A 139 -8.19 -10.16 13.53
C THR A 139 -8.34 -8.65 13.76
N LEU A 140 -7.89 -7.84 12.81
CA LEU A 140 -8.06 -6.39 12.82
C LEU A 140 -9.51 -5.99 12.43
N PRO A 141 -10.07 -4.91 13.00
CA PRO A 141 -11.41 -4.38 12.73
C PRO A 141 -11.66 -3.80 11.32
#